data_AF-A0A0C3C1C6-F1
#
_entry.id   AF-A0A0C3C1C6-F1
#
_cell.length_a   1.000
_cell.length_b   1.000
_cell.length_c   1.000
_cell.angle_alpha   90.00
_cell.angle_beta   90.00
_cell.angle_gamma   90.00
#
_symmetry.space_group_name_H-M   'P 1'
#
loop_
_entity.id
_entity.type
_entity.pdbx_description
1 polymer ?
#
loop_
_entity_poly.entity_id
_entity_poly.type
_entity_poly.pdbx_seq_one_letter_code
_entity_poly.pdbx_strand_id
1 'polypeptide(L)'
;MDFIPHQSYARSLFPAGHGYPMYDAATVSKVPEDYKKVRGISIGDVGVLADDGQFIFAFNMFLPSDHPYNKGNTPDNFSPLEALDESEVHTVDEYFPRGAVVTSKGVNVIRHSESPLHLSFRSSERFGALLVLPEGATRQDASTDRIHKYVARNAHEWAYFFTQLRWSPATNGSTYVVTGVDKTSHCAAMSFEVGLTVEPKVMARYENQALRGFDDVSAVRNTINPKATAPPSRNLCVFLRGIRIGVGRAEWIEHVEERPGDGEFAAPYTELYFPPSWITVMKANLALRLGVSRLRERPDFSYFSHPFHISDIIGPMILSLRPDAPLVLIDDLIGFADSNENPPTKGPLDQHAPLTFSCSKGASFKDYRMMVKELFDFYDIVERGGVLKLERNSRERMAQVSWYSNIRRFFWTMYNRSWASRGFTELVRRGQHHMDTNLYLPKHRTGTMVSSDSDSSLDSNSS
;
A
#
# COMPACT_ATOMS: atom_id res chain seq x y z
N MET A 1 -1.08 4.50 -20.41
CA MET A 1 -0.50 3.88 -19.20
C MET A 1 -0.91 2.42 -19.13
N ASP A 2 0.02 1.56 -18.69
CA ASP A 2 -0.24 0.14 -18.48
C ASP A 2 -0.91 -0.04 -17.11
N PHE A 3 -2.00 -0.79 -17.08
CA PHE A 3 -2.72 -1.13 -15.85
C PHE A 3 -1.83 -2.03 -14.97
N ILE A 4 -1.61 -1.62 -13.71
CA ILE A 4 -0.80 -2.36 -12.75
C ILE A 4 -1.72 -2.96 -11.64
N PRO A 5 -2.01 -4.28 -11.67
CA PRO A 5 -3.06 -4.88 -10.86
C PRO A 5 -2.88 -4.77 -9.34
N HIS A 6 -1.69 -5.08 -8.82
CA HIS A 6 -1.40 -5.13 -7.39
C HIS A 6 -1.52 -3.76 -6.73
N GLN A 7 -1.12 -2.75 -7.47
CA GLN A 7 -1.17 -1.35 -7.10
C GLN A 7 -2.65 -0.91 -7.01
N SER A 8 -3.45 -1.15 -8.05
CA SER A 8 -4.89 -0.86 -8.02
C SER A 8 -5.61 -1.62 -6.89
N TYR A 9 -5.19 -2.85 -6.63
CA TYR A 9 -5.71 -3.69 -5.55
C TYR A 9 -5.47 -3.08 -4.17
N ALA A 10 -4.22 -2.77 -3.82
CA ALA A 10 -3.85 -2.21 -2.53
C ALA A 10 -4.58 -0.89 -2.26
N ARG A 11 -4.57 0.03 -3.21
CA ARG A 11 -5.27 1.33 -3.10
C ARG A 11 -6.79 1.17 -2.91
N SER A 12 -7.39 0.16 -3.52
CA SER A 12 -8.85 -0.03 -3.52
C SER A 12 -9.37 -0.76 -2.29
N LEU A 13 -8.57 -1.65 -1.67
CA LEU A 13 -8.96 -2.41 -0.48
C LEU A 13 -8.39 -1.87 0.82
N PHE A 14 -7.38 -1.00 0.78
CA PHE A 14 -6.86 -0.36 1.97
C PHE A 14 -7.94 0.29 2.87
N PRO A 15 -8.95 0.98 2.33
CA PRO A 15 -9.99 1.58 3.17
C PRO A 15 -10.85 0.57 3.96
N ALA A 16 -10.67 -0.74 3.76
CA ALA A 16 -11.28 -1.78 4.59
C ALA A 16 -10.72 -1.78 6.02
N GLY A 17 -9.52 -1.22 6.25
CA GLY A 17 -8.93 -1.07 7.58
C GLY A 17 -8.28 -2.35 8.12
N HIS A 18 -7.85 -3.25 7.24
CA HIS A 18 -7.21 -4.51 7.64
C HIS A 18 -5.68 -4.50 7.51
N GLY A 19 -5.09 -3.34 7.22
CA GLY A 19 -3.67 -3.17 6.90
C GLY A 19 -3.42 -3.14 5.39
N TYR A 20 -2.21 -3.50 4.97
CA TYR A 20 -1.81 -3.54 3.57
C TYR A 20 -2.41 -4.77 2.86
N PRO A 21 -3.26 -4.59 1.82
CA PRO A 21 -3.84 -5.71 1.07
C PRO A 21 -2.80 -6.34 0.14
N MET A 22 -2.63 -7.67 0.24
CA MET A 22 -1.70 -8.41 -0.62
C MET A 22 -2.44 -8.93 -1.86
N TYR A 23 -2.06 -8.47 -3.05
CA TYR A 23 -2.61 -8.99 -4.32
C TYR A 23 -2.12 -10.42 -4.60
N ASP A 24 -0.82 -10.65 -4.35
CA ASP A 24 -0.22 -11.97 -4.32
C ASP A 24 -0.05 -12.39 -2.85
N ALA A 25 -0.91 -13.31 -2.40
CA ALA A 25 -0.93 -13.74 -1.01
C ALA A 25 0.22 -14.72 -0.64
N ALA A 26 0.90 -15.28 -1.64
CA ALA A 26 2.07 -16.12 -1.43
C ALA A 26 3.34 -15.27 -1.31
N THR A 27 4.31 -15.74 -0.53
CA THR A 27 5.63 -15.10 -0.48
C THR A 27 6.33 -15.16 -1.84
N VAL A 28 6.89 -14.03 -2.25
CA VAL A 28 7.65 -13.87 -3.51
C VAL A 28 9.14 -14.12 -3.32
N SER A 29 9.59 -14.16 -2.06
CA SER A 29 10.99 -14.27 -1.71
C SER A 29 11.56 -15.66 -1.95
N LYS A 30 12.87 -15.71 -2.21
CA LYS A 30 13.64 -16.96 -2.24
C LYS A 30 13.89 -17.45 -0.81
N VAL A 31 12.88 -18.08 -0.22
CA VAL A 31 12.90 -18.61 1.15
C VAL A 31 12.84 -20.14 1.18
N PRO A 32 13.24 -20.79 2.29
CA PRO A 32 13.10 -22.22 2.48
C PRO A 32 11.67 -22.74 2.24
N GLU A 33 11.56 -24.00 1.83
CA GLU A 33 10.29 -24.59 1.39
C GLU A 33 9.25 -24.69 2.50
N ASP A 34 9.68 -24.92 3.74
CA ASP A 34 8.83 -24.91 4.93
C ASP A 34 8.26 -23.53 5.22
N TYR A 35 9.06 -22.46 5.03
CA TYR A 35 8.56 -21.09 5.07
C TYR A 35 7.47 -20.90 4.02
N LYS A 36 7.71 -21.29 2.76
CA LYS A 36 6.73 -21.11 1.68
C LYS A 36 5.45 -21.89 1.88
N LYS A 37 5.54 -23.14 2.32
CA LYS A 37 4.41 -24.09 2.33
C LYS A 37 3.64 -24.14 3.63
N VAL A 38 4.29 -23.83 4.75
CA VAL A 38 3.68 -24.01 6.08
C VAL A 38 3.53 -22.68 6.80
N ARG A 39 4.62 -21.92 6.95
CA ARG A 39 4.65 -20.73 7.79
C ARG A 39 4.00 -19.51 7.12
N GLY A 40 4.39 -19.22 5.89
CA GLY A 40 4.08 -17.96 5.21
C GLY A 40 4.67 -16.74 5.93
N ILE A 41 4.32 -15.55 5.42
CA ILE A 41 4.65 -14.26 6.06
C ILE A 41 4.08 -14.24 7.47
N SER A 42 4.87 -13.88 8.49
CA SER A 42 4.46 -14.00 9.89
C SER A 42 4.96 -12.84 10.74
N ILE A 43 4.38 -12.70 11.95
CA ILE A 43 4.81 -11.69 12.94
C ILE A 43 6.33 -11.80 13.18
N GLY A 44 6.98 -10.64 13.22
CA GLY A 44 8.43 -10.50 13.38
C GLY A 44 9.22 -10.55 12.09
N ASP A 45 8.59 -10.89 10.95
CA ASP A 45 9.28 -10.84 9.66
C ASP A 45 9.65 -9.39 9.33
N VAL A 46 10.88 -9.19 8.88
CA VAL A 46 11.46 -7.92 8.48
C VAL A 46 11.85 -8.03 7.01
N GLY A 47 11.56 -6.99 6.25
CA GLY A 47 11.80 -6.99 4.81
C GLY A 47 11.50 -5.66 4.16
N VAL A 48 11.35 -5.71 2.84
CA VAL A 48 11.02 -4.55 2.00
C VAL A 48 9.62 -4.75 1.42
N LEU A 49 8.76 -3.77 1.61
CA LEU A 49 7.49 -3.68 0.89
C LEU A 49 7.74 -2.86 -0.39
N ALA A 50 7.85 -3.58 -1.51
CA ALA A 50 8.25 -3.02 -2.78
C ALA A 50 7.12 -2.19 -3.43
N ASP A 51 7.49 -1.35 -4.38
CA ASP A 51 6.56 -0.46 -5.11
C ASP A 51 5.50 -1.23 -5.92
N ASP A 52 5.76 -2.52 -6.15
CA ASP A 52 4.83 -3.45 -6.78
C ASP A 52 3.92 -4.19 -5.77
N GLY A 53 3.86 -3.71 -4.53
CA GLY A 53 3.00 -4.24 -3.48
C GLY A 53 3.36 -5.63 -2.98
N GLN A 54 4.56 -6.11 -3.31
CA GLN A 54 5.10 -7.37 -2.79
C GLN A 54 5.90 -7.16 -1.50
N PHE A 55 5.78 -8.10 -0.56
CA PHE A 55 6.64 -8.16 0.61
C PHE A 55 7.83 -9.09 0.35
N ILE A 56 9.02 -8.50 0.27
CA ILE A 56 10.29 -9.18 0.12
C ILE A 56 10.86 -9.46 1.52
N PHE A 57 10.61 -10.67 2.01
CA PHE A 57 11.17 -11.18 3.27
C PHE A 57 12.71 -11.18 3.25
N ALA A 58 13.30 -10.76 4.36
CA ALA A 58 14.73 -10.84 4.61
C ALA A 58 15.07 -11.77 5.78
N PHE A 59 14.58 -11.44 6.97
CA PHE A 59 14.84 -12.18 8.21
C PHE A 59 13.66 -12.04 9.16
N ASN A 60 13.60 -12.84 10.22
CA ASN A 60 12.67 -12.67 11.32
C ASN A 60 13.40 -12.20 12.57
N MET A 61 12.92 -11.13 13.20
CA MET A 61 13.60 -10.49 14.33
C MET A 61 13.69 -11.37 15.60
N PHE A 62 12.87 -12.41 15.72
CA PHE A 62 12.85 -13.30 16.88
C PHE A 62 13.77 -14.52 16.72
N LEU A 63 14.32 -14.72 15.53
CA LEU A 63 15.18 -15.87 15.22
C LEU A 63 16.64 -15.44 15.21
N PRO A 64 17.59 -16.28 15.65
CA PRO A 64 19.01 -15.96 15.63
C PRO A 64 19.52 -15.82 14.19
N SER A 65 20.67 -15.15 14.00
CA SER A 65 21.26 -14.87 12.68
C SER A 65 21.66 -16.14 11.90
N ASP A 66 21.95 -17.24 12.60
CA ASP A 66 22.31 -18.53 12.03
C ASP A 66 21.10 -19.42 11.67
N HIS A 67 19.89 -19.01 12.08
CA HIS A 67 18.65 -19.71 11.74
C HIS A 67 18.48 -19.81 10.22
N PRO A 68 17.99 -20.94 9.66
CA PRO A 68 17.85 -21.11 8.21
C PRO A 68 17.09 -20.00 7.46
N TYR A 69 16.15 -19.33 8.13
CA TYR A 69 15.42 -18.18 7.55
C TYR A 69 16.23 -16.88 7.54
N ASN A 70 17.12 -16.69 8.52
CA ASN A 70 17.86 -15.45 8.73
C ASN A 70 19.26 -15.49 8.14
N LYS A 71 19.81 -16.69 7.95
CA LYS A 71 21.19 -16.93 7.56
C LYS A 71 21.56 -16.17 6.29
N GLY A 72 22.51 -15.25 6.43
CA GLY A 72 23.02 -14.40 5.35
C GLY A 72 22.09 -13.25 4.96
N ASN A 73 21.02 -12.98 5.71
CA ASN A 73 20.03 -11.95 5.42
C ASN A 73 19.85 -10.91 6.54
N THR A 74 20.60 -11.01 7.64
CA THR A 74 20.57 -10.04 8.74
C THR A 74 21.69 -9.00 8.59
N PRO A 75 21.53 -7.80 9.18
CA PRO A 75 22.65 -6.90 9.42
C PRO A 75 23.74 -7.54 10.28
N ASP A 76 24.97 -7.01 10.22
CA ASP A 76 26.14 -7.55 10.92
C ASP A 76 25.97 -7.52 12.46
N ASN A 77 25.27 -6.51 12.98
CA ASN A 77 25.10 -6.26 14.40
C ASN A 77 23.84 -6.92 14.98
N PHE A 78 23.16 -7.74 14.18
CA PHE A 78 21.82 -8.22 14.49
C PHE A 78 21.82 -9.09 15.75
N SER A 79 21.00 -8.67 16.73
CA SER A 79 20.72 -9.43 17.94
C SER A 79 19.22 -9.70 18.02
N PRO A 80 18.76 -10.97 18.10
CA PRO A 80 17.35 -11.27 18.07
C PRO A 80 16.62 -10.70 19.29
N LEU A 81 15.38 -10.25 19.06
CA LEU A 81 14.44 -9.97 20.14
C LEU A 81 13.94 -11.29 20.72
N GLU A 82 13.71 -11.35 22.03
CA GLU A 82 13.11 -12.53 22.67
C GLU A 82 11.77 -12.87 22.01
N ALA A 83 11.52 -14.17 21.80
CA ALA A 83 10.29 -14.66 21.21
C ALA A 83 9.07 -14.14 21.99
N LEU A 84 7.98 -13.89 21.27
CA LEU A 84 6.74 -13.46 21.89
C LEU A 84 6.14 -14.60 22.72
N ASP A 85 5.64 -14.26 23.89
CA ASP A 85 4.79 -15.16 24.65
C ASP A 85 3.45 -15.34 23.92
N GLU A 86 2.78 -16.48 24.14
CA GLU A 86 1.44 -16.72 23.56
C GLU A 86 0.44 -15.61 23.95
N SER A 87 0.57 -15.06 25.15
CA SER A 87 -0.27 -13.94 25.62
C SER A 87 -0.03 -12.63 24.89
N GLU A 88 1.11 -12.48 24.21
CA GLU A 88 1.43 -11.28 23.42
C GLU A 88 0.91 -11.37 21.99
N VAL A 89 0.42 -12.53 21.55
CA VAL A 89 -0.15 -12.74 20.21
C VAL A 89 -1.66 -12.95 20.32
N HIS A 90 -2.42 -11.96 19.85
CA HIS A 90 -3.87 -12.10 19.75
C HIS A 90 -4.23 -12.84 18.46
N THR A 91 -4.78 -14.04 18.59
CA THR A 91 -5.27 -14.83 17.45
C THR A 91 -6.79 -14.87 17.45
N VAL A 92 -7.40 -14.51 16.32
CA VAL A 92 -8.84 -14.63 16.09
C VAL A 92 -9.06 -15.57 14.92
N ASP A 93 -9.43 -16.80 15.25
CA ASP A 93 -9.87 -17.76 14.25
C ASP A 93 -11.19 -17.32 13.60
N GLU A 94 -11.32 -17.59 12.31
CA GLU A 94 -12.49 -17.19 11.52
C GLU A 94 -12.79 -15.68 11.57
N TYR A 95 -11.75 -14.85 11.79
CA TYR A 95 -11.86 -13.39 11.72
C TYR A 95 -12.58 -12.95 10.44
N PHE A 96 -12.22 -13.57 9.30
CA PHE A 96 -13.11 -13.63 8.16
C PHE A 96 -13.80 -15.00 8.12
N PRO A 97 -15.15 -15.05 8.15
CA PRO A 97 -15.87 -16.31 8.06
C PRO A 97 -15.69 -16.96 6.69
N ARG A 98 -15.99 -18.26 6.60
CA ARG A 98 -15.99 -18.98 5.31
C ARG A 98 -16.91 -18.30 4.30
N GLY A 99 -16.47 -18.23 3.05
CA GLY A 99 -17.17 -17.53 1.99
C GLY A 99 -17.15 -16.00 2.10
N ALA A 100 -16.34 -15.42 3.00
CA ALA A 100 -16.20 -13.97 3.12
C ALA A 100 -15.70 -13.33 1.81
N VAL A 101 -16.15 -12.10 1.57
CA VAL A 101 -15.72 -11.28 0.44
C VAL A 101 -15.39 -9.89 0.94
N VAL A 102 -14.20 -9.39 0.63
CA VAL A 102 -13.83 -7.98 0.85
C VAL A 102 -13.88 -7.25 -0.49
N THR A 103 -14.57 -6.11 -0.56
CA THR A 103 -14.72 -5.35 -1.80
C THR A 103 -14.39 -3.88 -1.63
N SER A 104 -13.87 -3.27 -2.68
CA SER A 104 -13.82 -1.82 -2.81
C SER A 104 -15.23 -1.21 -2.93
N LYS A 105 -15.31 0.12 -2.75
CA LYS A 105 -16.54 0.90 -2.94
C LYS A 105 -17.13 0.66 -4.34
N GLY A 106 -18.46 0.56 -4.43
CA GLY A 106 -19.18 0.48 -5.71
C GLY A 106 -19.19 -0.91 -6.38
N VAL A 107 -18.51 -1.90 -5.80
CA VAL A 107 -18.62 -3.30 -6.23
C VAL A 107 -19.81 -3.95 -5.54
N ASN A 108 -20.81 -4.36 -6.34
CA ASN A 108 -21.96 -5.11 -5.87
C ASN A 108 -21.67 -6.61 -5.93
N VAL A 109 -21.99 -7.33 -4.84
CA VAL A 109 -21.84 -8.78 -4.73
C VAL A 109 -23.23 -9.43 -4.75
N ILE A 110 -23.42 -10.40 -5.64
CA ILE A 110 -24.61 -11.23 -5.73
C ILE A 110 -24.20 -12.66 -5.34
N ARG A 111 -24.82 -13.19 -4.27
CA ARG A 111 -24.59 -14.54 -3.77
C ARG A 111 -25.64 -15.49 -4.33
N HIS A 112 -25.23 -16.47 -5.13
CA HIS A 112 -26.13 -17.47 -5.74
C HIS A 112 -26.21 -18.76 -4.92
N SER A 113 -25.11 -19.16 -4.29
CA SER A 113 -25.01 -20.32 -3.40
C SER A 113 -23.80 -20.17 -2.47
N GLU A 114 -23.88 -20.71 -1.25
CA GLU A 114 -22.77 -20.79 -0.29
C GLU A 114 -22.04 -22.15 -0.35
N SER A 115 -22.69 -23.19 -0.88
CA SER A 115 -22.11 -24.53 -0.99
C SER A 115 -22.64 -25.25 -2.24
N PRO A 116 -21.84 -25.37 -3.32
CA PRO A 116 -20.54 -24.72 -3.53
C PRO A 116 -20.70 -23.19 -3.62
N LEU A 117 -19.68 -22.45 -3.19
CA LEU A 117 -19.68 -20.99 -3.23
C LEU A 117 -19.77 -20.49 -4.68
N HIS A 118 -20.83 -19.74 -4.99
CA HIS A 118 -21.07 -19.15 -6.30
C HIS A 118 -21.48 -17.68 -6.14
N LEU A 119 -20.64 -16.79 -6.67
CA LEU A 119 -20.77 -15.34 -6.54
C LEU A 119 -20.73 -14.67 -7.92
N SER A 120 -21.48 -13.59 -8.09
CA SER A 120 -21.33 -12.67 -9.22
C SER A 120 -21.07 -11.26 -8.73
N PHE A 121 -20.23 -10.54 -9.47
CA PHE A 121 -19.78 -9.19 -9.14
C PHE A 121 -20.11 -8.23 -10.26
N ARG A 122 -20.53 -7.02 -9.89
CA ARG A 122 -20.81 -5.94 -10.85
C ARG A 122 -20.33 -4.61 -10.29
N SER A 123 -19.64 -3.83 -11.10
CA SER A 123 -19.23 -2.46 -10.73
C SER A 123 -19.37 -1.51 -11.91
N SER A 124 -19.74 -0.27 -11.59
CA SER A 124 -19.68 0.88 -12.50
C SER A 124 -18.57 1.87 -12.11
N GLU A 125 -17.69 1.48 -11.19
CA GLU A 125 -16.51 2.26 -10.85
C GLU A 125 -15.42 2.08 -11.91
N ARG A 126 -14.56 3.09 -12.04
CA ARG A 126 -13.40 3.01 -12.95
C ARG A 126 -12.21 2.28 -12.34
N PHE A 127 -12.16 2.19 -11.02
CA PHE A 127 -11.11 1.50 -10.30
C PHE A 127 -11.77 0.68 -9.21
N GLY A 128 -11.22 -0.48 -8.94
CA GLY A 128 -11.68 -1.26 -7.81
C GLY A 128 -10.97 -2.58 -7.71
N ALA A 129 -11.33 -3.27 -6.64
CA ALA A 129 -10.80 -4.56 -6.29
C ALA A 129 -11.79 -5.34 -5.45
N LEU A 130 -11.57 -6.65 -5.43
CA LEU A 130 -12.26 -7.57 -4.54
C LEU A 130 -11.36 -8.76 -4.19
N LEU A 131 -11.62 -9.33 -3.02
CA LEU A 131 -10.97 -10.49 -2.45
C LEU A 131 -12.06 -11.48 -2.03
N VAL A 132 -11.99 -12.71 -2.53
CA VAL A 132 -12.84 -13.82 -2.10
C VAL A 132 -12.02 -14.74 -1.21
N LEU A 133 -12.59 -15.12 -0.05
CA LEU A 133 -12.02 -16.00 0.96
C LEU A 133 -12.94 -17.21 1.17
N PRO A 134 -12.87 -18.23 0.29
CA PRO A 134 -13.77 -19.38 0.36
C PRO A 134 -13.65 -20.12 1.70
N GLU A 135 -12.43 -20.28 2.21
CA GLU A 135 -12.13 -20.95 3.48
C GLU A 135 -12.04 -19.98 4.68
N GLY A 136 -12.38 -18.71 4.49
CA GLY A 136 -12.21 -17.67 5.48
C GLY A 136 -10.74 -17.33 5.73
N ALA A 137 -10.46 -16.62 6.83
CA ALA A 137 -9.10 -16.30 7.25
C ALA A 137 -9.00 -16.12 8.77
N THR A 138 -7.83 -16.48 9.32
CA THR A 138 -7.45 -16.27 10.72
C THR A 138 -6.61 -15.01 10.82
N ARG A 139 -6.90 -14.16 11.81
CA ARG A 139 -6.11 -12.97 12.15
C ARG A 139 -5.14 -13.26 13.27
N GLN A 140 -3.92 -12.76 13.16
CA GLN A 140 -2.93 -12.75 14.24
C GLN A 140 -2.32 -11.36 14.36
N ASP A 141 -2.29 -10.79 15.56
CA ASP A 141 -1.69 -9.48 15.83
C ASP A 141 -0.84 -9.51 17.10
N ALA A 142 0.33 -8.87 17.06
CA ALA A 142 1.16 -8.65 18.23
C ALA A 142 0.59 -7.51 19.08
N SER A 143 0.48 -7.74 20.38
CA SER A 143 -0.12 -6.83 21.36
C SER A 143 0.91 -6.31 22.38
N THR A 144 2.13 -6.04 21.91
CA THR A 144 3.25 -5.68 22.78
C THR A 144 4.08 -4.52 22.23
N ASP A 145 4.47 -3.61 23.13
CA ASP A 145 5.31 -2.44 22.80
C ASP A 145 6.80 -2.80 22.68
N ARG A 146 7.20 -4.02 23.06
CA ARG A 146 8.61 -4.46 22.94
C ARG A 146 9.08 -4.46 21.48
N ILE A 147 8.19 -4.77 20.53
CA ILE A 147 8.49 -4.70 19.10
C ILE A 147 8.78 -3.26 18.70
N HIS A 148 7.90 -2.31 19.02
CA HIS A 148 8.11 -0.90 18.69
C HIS A 148 9.42 -0.33 19.28
N LYS A 149 9.76 -0.71 20.51
CA LYS A 149 11.03 -0.32 21.15
C LYS A 149 12.24 -0.92 20.43
N TYR A 150 12.17 -2.19 20.07
CA TYR A 150 13.24 -2.88 19.36
C TYR A 150 13.43 -2.33 17.95
N VAL A 151 12.34 -2.13 17.21
CA VAL A 151 12.36 -1.51 15.87
C VAL A 151 12.95 -0.11 15.94
N ALA A 152 12.54 0.73 16.89
CA ALA A 152 13.07 2.09 17.04
C ALA A 152 14.60 2.13 17.26
N ARG A 153 15.18 1.13 17.93
CA ARG A 153 16.63 1.06 18.16
C ARG A 153 17.42 0.62 16.93
N ASN A 154 16.82 -0.19 16.06
CA ASN A 154 17.49 -0.78 14.90
C ASN A 154 17.10 -0.11 13.58
N ALA A 155 16.10 0.76 13.58
CA ALA A 155 15.45 1.32 12.41
C ALA A 155 16.41 1.99 11.41
N HIS A 156 17.35 2.80 11.90
CA HIS A 156 18.35 3.43 11.05
C HIS A 156 19.21 2.40 10.33
N GLU A 157 19.84 1.50 11.07
CA GLU A 157 20.66 0.43 10.50
C GLU A 157 19.89 -0.41 9.48
N TRP A 158 18.64 -0.77 9.79
CA TRP A 158 17.81 -1.56 8.88
C TRP A 158 17.43 -0.81 7.62
N ALA A 159 17.06 0.47 7.73
CA ALA A 159 16.72 1.30 6.57
C ALA A 159 17.88 1.36 5.57
N TYR A 160 19.12 1.45 6.05
CA TYR A 160 20.31 1.46 5.21
C TYR A 160 20.75 0.07 4.76
N PHE A 161 20.62 -0.95 5.59
CA PHE A 161 20.90 -2.34 5.23
C PHE A 161 20.15 -2.76 3.95
N PHE A 162 18.89 -2.32 3.80
CA PHE A 162 18.09 -2.62 2.63
C PHE A 162 18.50 -1.84 1.37
N THR A 163 19.35 -0.81 1.44
CA THR A 163 19.80 -0.06 0.25
C THR A 163 20.78 -0.85 -0.64
N GLN A 164 21.28 -1.98 -0.15
CA GLN A 164 22.22 -2.85 -0.87
C GLN A 164 21.58 -3.48 -2.12
N LEU A 165 22.38 -3.72 -3.17
CA LEU A 165 21.93 -4.22 -4.49
C LEU A 165 20.99 -5.43 -4.46
N ARG A 166 21.17 -6.32 -3.48
CA ARG A 166 20.38 -7.55 -3.29
C ARG A 166 18.90 -7.32 -2.94
N TRP A 167 18.50 -6.11 -2.55
CA TRP A 167 17.14 -5.77 -2.11
C TRP A 167 16.44 -4.77 -3.05
N SER A 168 17.00 -4.52 -4.22
CA SER A 168 16.52 -3.50 -5.16
C SER A 168 15.14 -3.82 -5.74
N PRO A 169 14.25 -2.83 -5.92
CA PRO A 169 14.40 -1.43 -5.50
C PRO A 169 13.96 -1.24 -4.03
N ALA A 170 14.93 -0.98 -3.14
CA ALA A 170 14.65 -0.56 -1.79
C ALA A 170 14.71 0.96 -1.72
N THR A 171 13.56 1.58 -1.49
CA THR A 171 13.40 3.03 -1.36
C THR A 171 13.25 3.42 0.11
N ASN A 172 13.47 4.70 0.44
CA ASN A 172 13.22 5.16 1.80
C ASN A 172 11.73 5.04 2.15
N GLY A 173 11.39 4.44 3.29
CA GLY A 173 10.01 4.14 3.68
C GLY A 173 9.53 2.73 3.27
N SER A 174 10.31 2.00 2.46
CA SER A 174 9.98 0.63 2.04
C SER A 174 10.30 -0.43 3.09
N THR A 175 11.20 -0.14 4.05
CA THR A 175 11.54 -1.08 5.12
C THR A 175 10.32 -1.31 6.02
N TYR A 176 9.99 -2.58 6.20
CA TYR A 176 8.74 -3.01 6.81
C TYR A 176 8.95 -4.11 7.84
N VAL A 177 8.24 -3.99 8.96
CA VAL A 177 8.27 -4.94 10.06
C VAL A 177 6.87 -5.47 10.32
N VAL A 178 6.66 -6.77 10.15
CA VAL A 178 5.35 -7.41 10.30
C VAL A 178 4.99 -7.55 11.78
N THR A 179 3.88 -6.94 12.18
CA THR A 179 3.31 -7.05 13.54
C THR A 179 1.98 -7.79 13.55
N GLY A 180 1.34 -7.99 12.38
CA GLY A 180 0.10 -8.74 12.26
C GLY A 180 -0.16 -9.24 10.83
N VAL A 181 -0.96 -10.30 10.71
CA VAL A 181 -1.28 -10.96 9.45
C VAL A 181 -2.71 -11.52 9.45
N ASP A 182 -3.37 -11.47 8.30
CA ASP A 182 -4.58 -12.26 8.03
C ASP A 182 -4.22 -13.38 7.06
N LYS A 183 -4.42 -14.63 7.49
CA LYS A 183 -3.96 -15.82 6.79
C LYS A 183 -5.09 -16.74 6.37
N THR A 184 -4.97 -17.27 5.16
CA THR A 184 -5.89 -18.25 4.58
C THR A 184 -5.14 -19.39 3.89
N SER A 185 -5.89 -20.42 3.49
CA SER A 185 -5.43 -21.53 2.64
C SER A 185 -5.82 -21.34 1.17
N HIS A 186 -6.81 -20.48 0.89
CA HIS A 186 -7.33 -20.22 -0.45
C HIS A 186 -7.90 -18.80 -0.53
N CYS A 187 -7.44 -18.04 -1.51
CA CYS A 187 -8.01 -16.75 -1.86
C CYS A 187 -8.10 -16.57 -3.39
N ALA A 188 -9.02 -15.71 -3.80
CA ALA A 188 -9.03 -15.16 -5.15
C ALA A 188 -9.11 -13.63 -5.10
N ALA A 189 -8.10 -12.98 -5.64
CA ALA A 189 -8.01 -11.53 -5.74
C ALA A 189 -8.33 -11.09 -7.17
N MET A 190 -8.96 -9.93 -7.30
CA MET A 190 -9.13 -9.26 -8.58
C MET A 190 -9.02 -7.76 -8.39
N SER A 191 -8.42 -7.09 -9.36
CA SER A 191 -8.46 -5.64 -9.49
C SER A 191 -8.76 -5.26 -10.93
N PHE A 192 -9.25 -4.04 -11.12
CA PHE A 192 -9.58 -3.52 -12.43
C PHE A 192 -9.29 -2.02 -12.53
N GLU A 193 -9.01 -1.59 -13.76
CA GLU A 193 -8.87 -0.19 -14.14
C GLU A 193 -9.50 0.04 -15.51
N VAL A 194 -10.57 0.84 -15.54
CA VAL A 194 -11.31 1.16 -16.75
C VAL A 194 -10.88 2.52 -17.28
N GLY A 195 -10.22 2.50 -18.44
CA GLY A 195 -9.81 3.70 -19.16
C GLY A 195 -10.95 4.69 -19.40
N LEU A 196 -10.63 5.99 -19.43
CA LEU A 196 -11.62 7.08 -19.50
C LEU A 196 -12.54 7.02 -20.72
N THR A 197 -12.09 6.37 -21.79
CA THR A 197 -12.80 6.24 -23.07
C THR A 197 -13.81 5.11 -23.11
N VAL A 198 -13.79 4.24 -22.10
CA VAL A 198 -14.66 3.06 -21.98
C VAL A 198 -15.69 3.34 -20.89
N GLU A 199 -16.93 2.89 -21.10
CA GLU A 199 -17.96 2.91 -20.09
C GLU A 199 -17.60 1.91 -18.98
N PRO A 200 -17.60 2.32 -17.69
CA PRO A 200 -17.25 1.42 -16.60
C PRO A 200 -18.38 0.41 -16.38
N LYS A 201 -18.16 -0.81 -16.88
CA LYS A 201 -19.04 -1.96 -16.66
C LYS A 201 -18.19 -3.20 -16.44
N VAL A 202 -17.83 -3.43 -15.17
CA VAL A 202 -17.00 -4.55 -14.75
C VAL A 202 -17.89 -5.69 -14.29
N MET A 203 -17.60 -6.91 -14.74
CA MET A 203 -18.34 -8.11 -14.36
C MET A 203 -17.38 -9.26 -14.08
N ALA A 204 -17.60 -9.93 -12.96
CA ALA A 204 -16.84 -11.13 -12.61
C ALA A 204 -17.73 -12.19 -11.97
N ARG A 205 -17.25 -13.43 -11.92
CA ARG A 205 -17.91 -14.54 -11.23
C ARG A 205 -16.87 -15.39 -10.51
N TYR A 206 -17.21 -15.78 -9.30
CA TYR A 206 -16.52 -16.84 -8.58
C TYR A 206 -17.38 -18.11 -8.65
N GLU A 207 -16.85 -19.16 -9.27
CA GLU A 207 -17.52 -20.45 -9.44
C GLU A 207 -16.46 -21.54 -9.64
N ASN A 208 -16.73 -22.77 -9.20
CA ASN A 208 -15.80 -23.90 -9.33
C ASN A 208 -14.40 -23.58 -8.77
N GLN A 209 -14.36 -22.97 -7.58
CA GLN A 209 -13.14 -22.59 -6.87
C GLN A 209 -12.25 -21.57 -7.60
N ALA A 210 -12.77 -20.83 -8.58
CA ALA A 210 -12.01 -19.83 -9.31
C ALA A 210 -12.82 -18.55 -9.58
N LEU A 211 -12.16 -17.41 -9.41
CA LEU A 211 -12.63 -16.11 -9.86
C LEU A 211 -12.28 -15.93 -11.35
N ARG A 212 -13.21 -15.34 -12.11
CA ARG A 212 -13.02 -14.98 -13.52
C ARG A 212 -13.64 -13.60 -13.77
N GLY A 213 -12.87 -12.69 -14.35
CA GLY A 213 -13.38 -11.47 -14.96
C GLY A 213 -13.90 -11.78 -16.37
N PHE A 214 -14.96 -11.09 -16.80
CA PHE A 214 -15.52 -11.22 -18.15
C PHE A 214 -15.22 -10.01 -19.03
N ASP A 215 -14.26 -9.21 -18.61
CA ASP A 215 -13.85 -7.99 -19.27
C ASP A 215 -12.33 -7.96 -19.44
N ASP A 216 -11.86 -7.24 -20.46
CA ASP A 216 -10.43 -7.12 -20.79
C ASP A 216 -9.70 -6.09 -19.91
N VAL A 217 -10.34 -5.65 -18.82
CA VAL A 217 -9.86 -4.57 -17.93
C VAL A 217 -9.63 -5.07 -16.49
N SER A 218 -9.95 -6.33 -16.21
CA SER A 218 -9.74 -6.98 -14.91
C SER A 218 -8.53 -7.90 -14.95
N ALA A 219 -7.70 -7.80 -13.92
CA ALA A 219 -6.67 -8.80 -13.62
C ALA A 219 -7.13 -9.64 -12.44
N VAL A 220 -7.01 -10.96 -12.61
CA VAL A 220 -7.45 -11.94 -11.61
C VAL A 220 -6.28 -12.80 -11.16
N ARG A 221 -6.22 -13.07 -9.86
CA ARG A 221 -5.28 -13.97 -9.24
C ARG A 221 -6.00 -14.99 -8.37
N ASN A 222 -6.00 -16.24 -8.80
CA ASN A 222 -6.49 -17.37 -8.00
C ASN A 222 -5.30 -18.02 -7.31
N THR A 223 -5.26 -18.00 -5.98
CA THR A 223 -4.18 -18.60 -5.20
C THR A 223 -4.77 -19.69 -4.30
N ILE A 224 -4.51 -20.93 -4.69
CA ILE A 224 -4.87 -22.13 -3.94
C ILE A 224 -3.56 -22.71 -3.42
N ASN A 225 -3.49 -23.09 -2.15
CA ASN A 225 -2.40 -23.95 -1.70
C ASN A 225 -2.62 -25.37 -2.25
N PRO A 226 -1.86 -25.82 -3.28
CA PRO A 226 -2.17 -27.04 -4.02
C PRO A 226 -1.78 -28.31 -3.25
N LYS A 227 -1.13 -28.17 -2.09
CA LYS A 227 -0.71 -29.27 -1.22
C LYS A 227 -1.17 -28.97 0.20
N ALA A 228 -2.48 -28.83 0.38
CA ALA A 228 -3.08 -28.99 1.69
C ALA A 228 -2.78 -30.42 2.18
N THR A 229 -1.71 -30.59 2.94
CA THR A 229 -1.71 -31.59 4.02
C THR A 229 -2.99 -31.42 4.81
N ALA A 230 -3.63 -32.49 5.28
CA ALA A 230 -4.77 -32.34 6.18
C ALA A 230 -4.23 -32.04 7.59
N PRO A 231 -4.60 -30.91 8.24
CA PRO A 231 -5.40 -29.78 7.77
C PRO A 231 -4.61 -28.76 6.92
N PRO A 232 -5.26 -28.04 5.97
CA PRO A 232 -4.58 -27.12 5.05
C PRO A 232 -3.74 -26.09 5.80
N SER A 233 -2.47 -25.95 5.44
CA SER A 233 -1.64 -24.89 6.03
C SER A 233 -2.16 -23.52 5.60
N ARG A 234 -2.39 -22.64 6.58
CA ARG A 234 -2.78 -21.24 6.36
C ARG A 234 -1.53 -20.39 6.13
N ASN A 235 -0.88 -20.59 5.00
CA ASN A 235 0.38 -19.93 4.65
C ASN A 235 0.20 -18.71 3.74
N LEU A 236 -1.01 -18.45 3.22
CA LEU A 236 -1.28 -17.32 2.33
C LEU A 236 -1.68 -16.09 3.15
N CYS A 237 -0.93 -15.00 3.03
CA CYS A 237 -1.18 -13.74 3.73
C CYS A 237 -1.99 -12.80 2.85
N VAL A 238 -3.22 -12.46 3.22
CA VAL A 238 -4.10 -11.58 2.42
C VAL A 238 -4.10 -10.13 2.89
N PHE A 239 -3.79 -9.90 4.17
CA PHE A 239 -3.53 -8.57 4.73
C PHE A 239 -2.34 -8.60 5.66
N LEU A 240 -1.48 -7.59 5.53
CA LEU A 240 -0.28 -7.37 6.32
C LEU A 240 -0.49 -6.17 7.24
N ARG A 241 -0.06 -6.27 8.50
CA ARG A 241 0.00 -5.14 9.43
C ARG A 241 1.39 -5.09 10.03
N GLY A 242 1.86 -3.88 10.28
CA GLY A 242 3.26 -3.68 10.59
C GLY A 242 3.66 -2.24 10.73
N ILE A 243 4.95 -2.08 10.97
CA ILE A 243 5.63 -0.80 11.17
C ILE A 243 6.48 -0.53 9.93
N ARG A 244 6.21 0.59 9.28
CA ARG A 244 7.07 1.15 8.23
C ARG A 244 8.12 2.04 8.83
N ILE A 245 9.34 1.92 8.30
CA ILE A 245 10.50 2.69 8.73
C ILE A 245 10.84 3.70 7.65
N GLY A 246 10.69 4.98 7.98
CA GLY A 246 11.14 6.08 7.13
C GLY A 246 12.22 6.89 7.82
N VAL A 247 13.25 7.28 7.07
CA VAL A 247 14.37 8.09 7.56
C VAL A 247 14.28 9.50 6.99
N GLY A 248 14.69 10.51 7.75
CA GLY A 248 14.73 11.90 7.30
C GLY A 248 15.55 12.05 6.02
N ARG A 249 15.12 12.94 5.10
CA ARG A 249 15.74 13.05 3.77
C ARG A 249 17.24 13.34 3.83
N ALA A 250 17.66 14.28 4.69
CA ALA A 250 19.06 14.64 4.82
C ALA A 250 19.91 13.43 5.26
N GLU A 251 19.42 12.72 6.27
CA GLU A 251 20.08 11.54 6.81
C GLU A 251 20.09 10.36 5.82
N TRP A 252 19.04 10.23 5.00
CA TRP A 252 19.00 9.24 3.94
C TRP A 252 20.05 9.51 2.86
N ILE A 253 20.14 10.76 2.38
CA ILE A 253 21.09 11.14 1.32
C ILE A 253 22.54 10.98 1.81
N GLU A 254 22.83 11.30 3.07
CA GLU A 254 24.19 11.20 3.62
C GLU A 254 24.72 9.76 3.70
N HIS A 255 23.84 8.78 3.86
CA HIS A 255 24.21 7.39 4.17
C HIS A 255 23.99 6.39 3.03
N VAL A 256 23.43 6.83 1.90
CA VAL A 256 23.26 6.00 0.71
C VAL A 256 24.37 6.32 -0.28
N GLU A 257 25.19 5.34 -0.64
CA GLU A 257 26.22 5.50 -1.68
C GLU A 257 25.54 5.92 -3.00
N GLU A 258 25.97 7.04 -3.59
CA GLU A 258 25.54 7.47 -4.93
C GLU A 258 25.86 6.36 -5.93
N ARG A 259 24.84 5.61 -6.37
CA ARG A 259 25.01 4.70 -7.51
C ARG A 259 25.16 5.56 -8.78
N PRO A 260 26.30 5.50 -9.49
CA PRO A 260 26.51 6.34 -10.66
C PRO A 260 25.61 5.84 -11.80
N GLY A 261 24.46 6.50 -11.98
CA GLY A 261 23.56 6.31 -13.14
C GLY A 261 22.06 6.23 -12.84
N ASP A 262 21.64 5.98 -11.60
CA ASP A 262 20.23 5.77 -11.28
C ASP A 262 19.55 7.03 -10.71
N GLY A 263 18.75 7.69 -11.55
CA GLY A 263 17.86 8.78 -11.12
C GLY A 263 16.84 8.36 -10.05
N GLU A 264 16.59 7.07 -9.88
CA GLU A 264 15.72 6.48 -8.84
C GLU A 264 16.33 6.53 -7.43
N PHE A 265 17.66 6.49 -7.29
CA PHE A 265 18.31 6.73 -5.99
C PHE A 265 18.33 8.22 -5.64
N ALA A 266 18.24 9.09 -6.64
CA ALA A 266 18.18 10.55 -6.49
C ALA A 266 16.76 11.10 -6.27
N ALA A 267 15.67 10.34 -6.52
CA ALA A 267 14.30 10.73 -6.13
C ALA A 267 13.28 9.56 -6.26
N PRO A 268 12.23 9.45 -5.39
CA PRO A 268 11.79 10.46 -4.41
C PRO A 268 11.39 9.97 -3.01
N TYR A 269 11.85 10.72 -2.01
CA TYR A 269 11.11 10.91 -0.76
C TYR A 269 9.82 11.70 -1.07
N THR A 270 8.72 11.00 -1.37
CA THR A 270 7.42 11.56 -1.84
C THR A 270 7.47 12.44 -3.08
N GLU A 271 7.41 11.86 -4.27
CA GLU A 271 6.80 12.54 -5.42
C GLU A 271 5.33 12.12 -5.45
N LEU A 272 4.49 12.94 -4.82
CA LEU A 272 3.06 12.89 -5.05
C LEU A 272 2.79 13.45 -6.45
N TYR A 273 2.84 12.58 -7.46
CA TYR A 273 2.50 12.89 -8.84
C TYR A 273 1.01 13.23 -8.99
N PHE A 274 0.67 14.48 -9.35
CA PHE A 274 -0.69 14.88 -9.74
C PHE A 274 -0.69 16.05 -10.73
N PRO A 275 -1.71 16.16 -11.62
CA PRO A 275 -1.64 16.88 -12.89
C PRO A 275 -1.51 18.41 -12.77
N PRO A 276 -1.29 19.11 -13.91
CA PRO A 276 -1.17 20.57 -13.93
C PRO A 276 -2.43 21.24 -13.38
N SER A 277 -2.28 22.47 -12.91
CA SER A 277 -3.32 23.27 -12.24
C SER A 277 -4.72 23.13 -12.85
N TRP A 278 -5.77 23.20 -12.02
CA TRP A 278 -7.19 23.16 -12.39
C TRP A 278 -7.58 24.02 -13.63
N ILE A 279 -6.79 25.05 -13.94
CA ILE A 279 -6.91 25.91 -15.12
C ILE A 279 -6.69 25.12 -16.42
N THR A 280 -5.74 24.18 -16.43
CA THR A 280 -5.42 23.32 -17.60
C THR A 280 -6.54 22.32 -17.89
N VAL A 281 -7.17 21.78 -16.84
CA VAL A 281 -8.34 20.88 -16.95
C VAL A 281 -9.56 21.62 -17.50
N MET A 282 -9.81 22.85 -17.04
CA MET A 282 -10.87 23.70 -17.59
C MET A 282 -10.64 24.02 -19.07
N LYS A 283 -9.41 24.35 -19.46
CA LYS A 283 -9.06 24.63 -20.86
C LYS A 283 -9.25 23.41 -21.75
N ALA A 284 -8.86 22.22 -21.31
CA ALA A 284 -9.05 20.99 -22.05
C ALA A 284 -10.54 20.63 -22.23
N ASN A 285 -11.34 20.76 -21.16
CA ASN A 285 -12.80 20.52 -21.23
C ASN A 285 -13.52 21.55 -22.11
N LEU A 286 -13.08 22.81 -22.09
CA LEU A 286 -13.63 23.86 -22.93
C LEU A 286 -13.25 23.65 -24.41
N ALA A 287 -12.01 23.23 -24.69
CA ALA A 287 -11.55 22.90 -26.03
C ALA A 287 -12.29 21.67 -26.62
N LEU A 288 -12.58 20.66 -25.79
CA LEU A 288 -13.38 19.49 -26.16
C LEU A 288 -14.84 19.86 -26.49
N ARG A 289 -15.43 20.78 -25.72
CA ARG A 289 -16.80 21.27 -25.98
C ARG A 289 -16.92 22.15 -27.21
N LEU A 290 -15.85 22.86 -27.58
CA LEU A 290 -15.85 23.79 -28.71
C LEU A 290 -15.35 23.14 -30.02
N GLY A 291 -14.86 21.90 -29.99
CA GLY A 291 -14.44 21.17 -31.19
C GLY A 291 -13.18 21.73 -31.89
N VAL A 292 -12.40 22.57 -31.21
CA VAL A 292 -11.32 23.38 -31.84
C VAL A 292 -9.93 22.71 -31.74
N SER A 293 -9.82 21.39 -31.63
CA SER A 293 -8.48 20.78 -31.55
C SER A 293 -8.38 19.41 -32.22
N ARG A 294 -7.67 19.36 -33.35
CA ARG A 294 -6.85 18.20 -33.74
C ARG A 294 -5.60 18.18 -32.85
N LEU A 295 -5.78 17.83 -31.58
CA LEU A 295 -4.66 17.45 -30.71
C LEU A 295 -4.36 15.97 -30.99
N ARG A 296 -3.23 15.71 -31.67
CA ARG A 296 -2.74 14.35 -31.93
C ARG A 296 -2.25 13.64 -30.66
N GLU A 297 -2.24 14.33 -29.52
CA GLU A 297 -1.99 13.76 -28.21
C GLU A 297 -3.11 14.21 -27.30
N ARG A 298 -4.01 13.28 -26.96
CA ARG A 298 -4.83 13.42 -25.76
C ARG A 298 -3.85 13.61 -24.60
N PRO A 299 -4.04 14.57 -23.69
CA PRO A 299 -3.29 14.52 -22.45
C PRO A 299 -3.71 13.22 -21.76
N ASP A 300 -2.75 12.33 -21.57
CA ASP A 300 -2.92 11.08 -20.82
C ASP A 300 -3.17 11.47 -19.35
N PHE A 301 -4.42 11.84 -19.05
CA PHE A 301 -4.83 12.23 -17.71
C PHE A 301 -5.05 10.98 -16.85
N SER A 302 -3.95 10.43 -16.35
CA SER A 302 -3.99 9.57 -15.17
C SER A 302 -3.79 10.46 -13.94
N TYR A 303 -4.80 10.50 -13.06
CA TYR A 303 -4.65 11.22 -11.79
C TYR A 303 -3.63 10.52 -10.88
N PHE A 304 -3.21 9.30 -11.17
CA PHE A 304 -2.26 8.53 -10.36
C PHE A 304 -1.45 7.67 -11.32
N SER A 305 -0.25 8.10 -11.73
CA SER A 305 0.68 7.18 -12.40
C SER A 305 1.04 5.97 -11.53
N HIS A 306 0.78 6.07 -10.22
CA HIS A 306 1.06 5.03 -9.23
C HIS A 306 -0.08 4.96 -8.21
N PRO A 307 -0.76 3.81 -8.08
CA PRO A 307 -1.54 3.48 -6.91
C PRO A 307 -0.62 3.26 -5.70
N PHE A 308 -0.99 3.86 -4.58
CA PHE A 308 -0.21 3.84 -3.36
C PHE A 308 -1.13 3.56 -2.17
N HIS A 309 -0.58 2.98 -1.12
CA HIS A 309 -1.17 2.88 0.20
C HIS A 309 -0.94 4.18 0.98
N ILE A 310 -1.84 4.58 1.87
CA ILE A 310 -1.69 5.88 2.57
C ILE A 310 -0.38 5.93 3.38
N SER A 311 0.07 4.80 3.92
CA SER A 311 1.30 4.74 4.70
C SER A 311 2.57 4.86 3.86
N ASP A 312 2.50 4.66 2.54
CA ASP A 312 3.59 5.01 1.62
C ASP A 312 3.85 6.53 1.61
N ILE A 313 2.85 7.32 2.00
CA ILE A 313 2.86 8.77 1.85
C ILE A 313 2.96 9.48 3.19
N ILE A 314 2.29 8.99 4.24
CA ILE A 314 2.24 9.70 5.53
C ILE A 314 3.61 9.85 6.17
N GLY A 315 4.44 8.80 6.15
CA GLY A 315 5.79 8.86 6.75
C GLY A 315 6.62 10.02 6.17
N PRO A 316 6.79 10.06 4.83
CA PRO A 316 7.47 11.17 4.18
C PRO A 316 6.80 12.53 4.39
N MET A 317 5.47 12.60 4.46
CA MET A 317 4.77 13.85 4.81
C MET A 317 5.17 14.37 6.19
N ILE A 318 5.15 13.48 7.18
CA ILE A 318 5.48 13.81 8.57
C ILE A 318 6.93 14.30 8.66
N LEU A 319 7.87 13.63 8.00
CA LEU A 319 9.28 14.03 7.98
C LEU A 319 9.52 15.31 7.17
N SER A 320 8.74 15.58 6.12
CA SER A 320 8.78 16.87 5.41
C SER A 320 8.29 18.05 6.27
N LEU A 321 7.39 17.78 7.23
CA LEU A 321 6.89 18.77 8.18
C LEU A 321 7.82 18.95 9.38
N ARG A 322 8.69 17.97 9.65
CA ARG A 322 9.71 17.98 10.71
C ARG A 322 11.08 17.59 10.15
N PRO A 323 11.74 18.48 9.39
CA PRO A 323 13.02 18.18 8.75
C PRO A 323 14.16 17.88 9.72
N ASP A 324 13.98 18.24 10.99
CA ASP A 324 14.91 17.99 12.11
C ASP A 324 14.78 16.59 12.69
N ALA A 325 13.69 15.87 12.42
CA ALA A 325 13.51 14.52 12.91
C ALA A 325 14.26 13.50 12.03
N PRO A 326 15.06 12.62 12.64
CA PRO A 326 15.84 11.61 11.92
C PRO A 326 14.97 10.43 11.44
N LEU A 327 13.87 10.12 12.12
CA LEU A 327 13.13 8.88 11.92
C LEU A 327 11.62 9.05 12.07
N VAL A 328 10.85 8.31 11.27
CA VAL A 328 9.42 8.08 11.45
C VAL A 328 9.12 6.57 11.45
N LEU A 329 8.28 6.15 12.39
CA LEU A 329 7.69 4.81 12.41
C LEU A 329 6.18 4.92 12.21
N ILE A 330 5.66 4.30 11.15
CA ILE A 330 4.24 4.34 10.80
C ILE A 330 3.63 2.95 10.94
N ASP A 331 2.68 2.81 11.85
CA ASP A 331 1.85 1.61 11.93
C ASP A 331 0.80 1.61 10.81
N ASP A 332 0.65 0.49 10.10
CA ASP A 332 -0.37 0.34 9.05
C ASP A 332 -1.80 0.21 9.61
N LEU A 333 -1.94 -0.04 10.92
CA LEU A 333 -3.21 -0.02 11.65
C LEU A 333 -3.70 1.42 11.94
N ILE A 334 -3.59 2.30 10.95
CA ILE A 334 -4.31 3.57 10.95
C ILE A 334 -5.78 3.24 10.65
N GLY A 335 -6.55 2.92 11.68
CA GLY A 335 -7.97 2.67 11.54
C GLY A 335 -8.69 3.94 11.07
N PHE A 336 -9.30 3.91 9.88
CA PHE A 336 -10.37 4.85 9.57
C PHE A 336 -11.60 4.39 10.32
N ALA A 337 -12.12 5.26 11.19
CA ALA A 337 -13.43 5.01 11.78
C ALA A 337 -14.45 4.80 10.64
N ASP A 338 -15.25 3.74 10.77
CA ASP A 338 -16.42 3.38 9.94
C ASP A 338 -16.26 2.25 8.90
N SER A 339 -15.53 1.17 9.20
CA SER A 339 -15.79 -0.14 8.57
C SER A 339 -16.55 -1.07 9.52
N ASN A 340 -17.83 -0.80 9.76
CA ASN A 340 -18.83 -1.76 10.29
C ASN A 340 -18.45 -2.62 11.52
N GLU A 341 -17.62 -2.14 12.45
CA GLU A 341 -17.34 -2.84 13.72
C GLU A 341 -18.39 -2.59 14.82
N ASN A 342 -19.56 -2.02 14.50
CA ASN A 342 -20.69 -2.07 15.42
C ASN A 342 -21.56 -3.28 15.05
N PRO A 343 -21.51 -4.40 15.80
CA PRO A 343 -22.61 -5.34 15.76
C PRO A 343 -23.90 -4.57 16.10
N PRO A 344 -25.04 -4.84 15.44
CA PRO A 344 -26.30 -4.19 15.79
C PRO A 344 -26.64 -4.51 17.24
N THR A 345 -26.35 -3.59 18.15
CA THR A 345 -26.90 -3.65 19.51
C THR A 345 -28.42 -3.57 19.39
N LYS A 346 -29.07 -4.71 19.60
CA LYS A 346 -30.51 -4.98 19.81
C LYS A 346 -31.21 -5.70 18.65
N GLY A 347 -31.14 -7.03 18.71
CA GLY A 347 -32.04 -8.00 18.06
C GLY A 347 -31.74 -9.41 18.59
N PRO A 348 -32.72 -10.34 18.63
CA PRO A 348 -32.51 -11.68 19.20
C PRO A 348 -31.44 -12.45 18.42
N LEU A 349 -30.71 -13.32 19.14
CA LEU A 349 -29.70 -14.26 18.66
C LEU A 349 -30.10 -14.95 17.34
N ASP A 350 -29.53 -14.47 16.22
CA ASP A 350 -29.28 -15.19 14.96
C ASP A 350 -28.84 -14.19 13.86
N GLN A 351 -27.92 -13.26 14.17
CA GLN A 351 -27.24 -12.48 13.13
C GLN A 351 -25.90 -13.13 12.83
N HIS A 352 -25.88 -13.99 11.81
CA HIS A 352 -24.63 -14.44 11.20
C HIS A 352 -23.79 -13.21 10.83
N ALA A 353 -22.49 -13.25 11.16
CA ALA A 353 -21.55 -12.19 10.81
C ALA A 353 -21.64 -11.87 9.30
N PRO A 354 -21.48 -10.59 8.89
CA PRO A 354 -21.59 -10.23 7.48
C PRO A 354 -20.56 -11.00 6.65
N LEU A 355 -21.02 -11.67 5.59
CA LEU A 355 -20.13 -12.38 4.66
C LEU A 355 -19.55 -11.45 3.58
N THR A 356 -19.96 -10.17 3.55
CA THR A 356 -19.48 -9.19 2.58
C THR A 356 -19.05 -7.91 3.30
N PHE A 357 -17.78 -7.56 3.15
CA PHE A 357 -17.11 -6.42 3.76
C PHE A 357 -16.77 -5.41 2.68
N SER A 358 -17.58 -4.36 2.55
CA SER A 358 -17.40 -3.36 1.50
C SER A 358 -16.77 -2.08 2.05
N CYS A 359 -15.77 -1.56 1.36
CA CYS A 359 -15.13 -0.29 1.67
C CYS A 359 -16.13 0.86 1.50
N SER A 360 -16.19 1.75 2.48
CA SER A 360 -16.99 2.99 2.39
C SER A 360 -16.35 4.05 1.49
N LYS A 361 -15.02 3.94 1.27
CA LYS A 361 -14.21 4.84 0.46
C LYS A 361 -13.60 4.08 -0.72
N GLY A 362 -13.50 4.76 -1.86
CA GLY A 362 -12.90 4.21 -3.08
C GLY A 362 -11.44 4.60 -3.25
N ALA A 363 -10.94 4.38 -4.47
CA ALA A 363 -9.57 4.69 -4.87
C ALA A 363 -9.40 6.09 -5.50
N SER A 364 -10.42 6.96 -5.43
CA SER A 364 -10.37 8.27 -6.07
C SER A 364 -9.52 9.28 -5.27
N PHE A 365 -9.04 10.34 -5.94
CA PHE A 365 -8.35 11.45 -5.27
C PHE A 365 -9.18 12.11 -4.17
N LYS A 366 -10.50 12.20 -4.38
CA LYS A 366 -11.43 12.74 -3.39
C LYS A 366 -11.50 11.84 -2.15
N ASP A 367 -11.59 10.54 -2.35
CA ASP A 367 -11.60 9.55 -1.27
C ASP A 367 -10.27 9.58 -0.51
N TYR A 368 -9.14 9.71 -1.22
CA TYR A 368 -7.83 9.82 -0.60
C TYR A 368 -7.67 11.06 0.29
N ARG A 369 -8.04 12.24 -0.24
CA ARG A 369 -8.04 13.49 0.54
C ARG A 369 -8.88 13.36 1.81
N MET A 370 -9.99 12.63 1.74
CA MET A 370 -10.86 12.36 2.88
C MET A 370 -10.19 11.43 3.89
N MET A 371 -9.52 10.37 3.44
CA MET A 371 -8.73 9.49 4.30
C MET A 371 -7.63 10.25 5.04
N VAL A 372 -6.78 11.01 4.33
CA VAL A 372 -5.72 11.81 4.98
C VAL A 372 -6.29 12.76 6.03
N LYS A 373 -7.42 13.40 5.73
CA LYS A 373 -8.09 14.28 6.69
C LYS A 373 -8.55 13.51 7.93
N GLU A 374 -9.25 12.39 7.76
CA GLU A 374 -9.75 11.58 8.86
C GLU A 374 -8.64 11.02 9.74
N LEU A 375 -7.53 10.56 9.13
CA LEU A 375 -6.33 10.15 9.85
C LEU A 375 -5.92 11.24 10.86
N PHE A 376 -5.74 12.48 10.41
CA PHE A 376 -5.31 13.57 11.30
C PHE A 376 -6.43 14.11 12.20
N ASP A 377 -7.70 13.74 11.96
CA ASP A 377 -8.79 13.99 12.91
C ASP A 377 -8.73 13.00 14.10
N PHE A 378 -8.16 11.80 13.90
CA PHE A 378 -8.09 10.73 14.90
C PHE A 378 -6.71 10.46 15.49
N TYR A 379 -5.64 10.94 14.86
CA TYR A 379 -4.26 10.68 15.28
C TYR A 379 -3.46 11.97 15.37
N ASP A 380 -2.66 12.08 16.43
CA ASP A 380 -1.68 13.14 16.64
C ASP A 380 -0.28 12.62 16.24
N ILE A 381 0.56 13.51 15.71
CA ILE A 381 1.98 13.21 15.49
C ILE A 381 2.70 13.44 16.82
N VAL A 382 3.36 12.41 17.33
CA VAL A 382 4.12 12.45 18.59
C VAL A 382 5.58 12.15 18.30
N GLU A 383 6.46 12.88 18.99
CA GLU A 383 7.90 12.64 18.95
C GLU A 383 8.35 12.07 20.30
N ARG A 384 9.05 10.93 20.27
CA ARG A 384 9.65 10.34 21.47
C ARG A 384 11.08 9.91 21.13
N GLY A 385 12.06 10.59 21.74
CA GLY A 385 13.48 10.28 21.55
C GLY A 385 13.95 10.39 20.09
N GLY A 386 13.51 11.44 19.36
CA GLY A 386 13.85 11.65 17.95
C GLY A 386 13.06 10.79 16.95
N VAL A 387 12.14 9.94 17.43
CA VAL A 387 11.29 9.11 16.57
C VAL A 387 9.89 9.70 16.48
N LEU A 388 9.46 10.02 15.26
CA LEU A 388 8.10 10.44 14.97
C LEU A 388 7.17 9.23 14.81
N LYS A 389 5.97 9.32 15.40
CA LYS A 389 4.93 8.30 15.32
C LYS A 389 3.55 8.93 15.25
N LEU A 390 2.55 8.14 14.84
CA LEU A 390 1.14 8.48 14.99
C LEU A 390 0.59 7.83 16.26
N GLU A 391 -0.03 8.62 17.13
CA GLU A 391 -0.74 8.12 18.31
C GLU A 391 -2.22 8.51 18.22
N ARG A 392 -3.12 7.57 18.55
CA ARG A 392 -4.56 7.83 18.48
C ARG A 392 -4.97 8.85 19.55
N ASN A 393 -5.79 9.82 19.15
CA ASN A 393 -6.36 10.84 20.02
C ASN A 393 -7.21 10.16 21.11
N SER A 394 -6.84 10.28 22.38
CA SER A 394 -7.68 9.81 23.49
C SER A 394 -8.90 10.74 23.60
N ARG A 395 -10.11 10.18 23.42
CA ARG A 395 -11.38 10.94 23.55
C ARG A 395 -11.73 11.31 25.00
N GLU A 396 -10.99 10.81 25.99
CA GLU A 396 -11.11 11.27 27.38
C GLU A 396 -10.39 12.61 27.55
N ARG A 397 -11.17 13.70 27.52
CA ARG A 397 -10.72 15.01 28.02
C ARG A 397 -10.26 14.86 29.48
N MET A 398 -8.97 14.69 29.73
CA MET A 398 -8.40 14.88 31.07
C MET A 398 -7.11 15.71 31.03
N ALA A 399 -7.21 16.85 31.70
CA ALA A 399 -6.19 17.74 32.27
C ALA A 399 -4.98 18.15 31.41
N GLN A 400 -4.93 19.46 31.10
CA GLN A 400 -3.74 20.16 30.61
C GLN A 400 -2.52 19.89 31.49
N VAL A 401 -1.51 19.22 30.92
CA VAL A 401 -0.14 19.18 31.48
C VAL A 401 0.69 20.26 30.77
N SER A 402 1.33 21.13 31.54
CA SER A 402 1.79 22.48 31.14
C SER A 402 3.00 22.55 30.18
N TRP A 403 3.45 21.43 29.62
CA TRP A 403 4.40 21.41 28.49
C TRP A 403 3.67 21.36 27.14
N TYR A 404 2.51 20.70 27.09
CA TYR A 404 1.73 20.49 25.86
C TYR A 404 1.20 21.79 25.24
N SER A 405 1.09 22.88 26.00
CA SER A 405 0.57 24.15 25.47
C SER A 405 1.49 24.82 24.47
N ASN A 406 2.82 24.65 24.53
CA ASN A 406 3.75 25.32 23.61
C ASN A 406 3.93 24.56 22.29
N ILE A 407 3.99 23.23 22.34
CA ILE A 407 3.91 22.38 21.15
C ILE A 407 2.55 22.60 20.49
N ARG A 408 1.45 22.44 21.24
CA ARG A 408 0.11 22.66 20.68
C ARG A 408 -0.12 24.08 20.18
N ARG A 409 0.65 25.10 20.59
CA ARG A 409 0.62 26.50 20.08
C ARG A 409 1.45 26.71 18.81
N PHE A 410 2.63 26.08 18.70
CA PHE A 410 3.42 26.01 17.46
C PHE A 410 2.71 25.18 16.38
N PHE A 411 2.02 24.12 16.81
CA PHE A 411 1.14 23.29 16.00
C PHE A 411 -0.28 23.87 15.87
N TRP A 412 -0.69 24.92 16.62
CA TRP A 412 -2.05 25.50 16.56
C TRP A 412 -2.32 26.24 15.26
N THR A 413 -1.29 26.90 14.73
CA THR A 413 -1.30 27.51 13.39
C THR A 413 -1.42 26.44 12.30
N MET A 414 -0.97 25.21 12.59
CA MET A 414 -1.15 24.03 11.74
C MET A 414 -2.45 23.26 12.03
N TYR A 415 -3.06 23.37 13.21
CA TYR A 415 -4.26 22.61 13.64
C TYR A 415 -5.60 23.20 13.14
N ASN A 416 -5.60 24.03 12.10
CA ASN A 416 -6.86 24.47 11.50
C ASN A 416 -7.41 23.33 10.62
N ARG A 417 -8.71 23.02 10.73
CA ARG A 417 -9.40 21.87 10.09
C ARG A 417 -9.30 21.78 8.56
N SER A 418 -8.65 22.75 7.91
CA SER A 418 -8.36 22.76 6.48
C SER A 418 -6.89 22.43 6.13
N TRP A 419 -6.01 22.23 7.12
CA TRP A 419 -4.57 22.07 6.89
C TRP A 419 -4.22 20.74 6.24
N ALA A 420 -4.72 19.59 6.69
CA ALA A 420 -4.34 18.30 6.10
C ALA A 420 -4.64 18.29 4.61
N SER A 421 -5.75 18.93 4.22
CA SER A 421 -6.09 19.21 2.84
C SER A 421 -5.17 20.23 2.15
N ARG A 422 -4.77 21.32 2.80
CA ARG A 422 -3.89 22.36 2.22
C ARG A 422 -2.43 21.91 2.15
N GLY A 423 -1.93 21.26 3.20
CA GLY A 423 -0.63 20.59 3.29
C GLY A 423 -0.52 19.45 2.30
N PHE A 424 -1.55 18.61 2.16
CA PHE A 424 -1.61 17.64 1.05
C PHE A 424 -1.54 18.32 -0.31
N THR A 425 -2.32 19.39 -0.51
CA THR A 425 -2.29 20.18 -1.76
C THR A 425 -0.91 20.82 -2.01
N GLU A 426 -0.23 21.27 -0.96
CA GLU A 426 1.09 21.91 -1.05
C GLU A 426 2.21 20.89 -1.26
N LEU A 427 2.14 19.72 -0.64
CA LEU A 427 3.04 18.59 -0.89
C LEU A 427 2.93 18.11 -2.33
N VAL A 428 1.70 17.99 -2.85
CA VAL A 428 1.44 17.76 -4.27
C VAL A 428 2.07 18.86 -5.12
N ARG A 429 1.90 20.14 -4.74
CA ARG A 429 2.46 21.28 -5.49
C ARG A 429 4.00 21.26 -5.49
N ARG A 430 4.63 20.89 -4.38
CA ARG A 430 6.09 20.77 -4.25
C ARG A 430 6.64 19.58 -5.02
N GLY A 431 5.97 18.43 -4.97
CA GLY A 431 6.29 17.26 -5.80
C GLY A 431 6.24 17.61 -7.28
N GLN A 432 5.19 18.29 -7.73
CA GLN A 432 5.07 18.73 -9.13
C GLN A 432 6.17 19.72 -9.53
N HIS A 433 6.49 20.69 -8.67
CA HIS A 433 7.57 21.64 -8.95
C HIS A 433 8.94 20.95 -9.04
N HIS A 434 9.20 19.94 -8.21
CA HIS A 434 10.43 19.14 -8.26
C HIS A 434 10.56 18.40 -9.59
N MET A 435 9.48 17.77 -10.08
CA MET A 435 9.46 17.11 -11.40
C MET A 435 9.81 18.07 -12.55
N ASP A 436 9.21 19.26 -12.53
CA ASP A 436 9.39 20.25 -13.60
C ASP A 436 10.83 20.80 -13.63
N THR A 437 11.53 20.78 -12.49
CA THR A 437 12.85 21.42 -12.31
C THR A 437 14.01 20.44 -12.20
N ASN A 438 13.77 19.16 -11.92
CA ASN A 438 14.83 18.16 -11.81
C ASN A 438 15.25 17.64 -13.20
N LEU A 439 16.49 17.96 -13.59
CA LEU A 439 17.07 17.59 -14.90
C LEU A 439 17.43 16.10 -15.01
N TYR A 440 17.46 15.37 -13.89
CA TYR A 440 17.88 13.97 -13.83
C TYR A 440 16.73 12.96 -13.88
N LEU A 441 15.48 13.43 -13.84
CA LEU A 441 14.32 12.56 -13.99
C LEU A 441 14.07 12.24 -15.47
N PRO A 442 13.70 10.99 -15.84
CA PRO A 442 13.36 10.64 -17.21
C PRO A 442 12.14 11.46 -17.66
N LYS A 443 12.38 12.51 -18.44
CA LYS A 443 11.29 13.18 -19.17
C LYS A 443 10.83 12.19 -20.23
N HIS A 444 9.59 11.70 -20.15
CA HIS A 444 9.00 10.89 -21.21
C HIS A 444 9.20 11.61 -22.55
N ARG A 445 10.19 11.18 -23.34
CA ARG A 445 10.39 11.64 -24.71
C ARG A 445 9.34 10.92 -25.55
N THR A 446 8.29 11.64 -25.94
CA THR A 446 7.41 11.18 -26.99
C THR A 446 8.24 11.04 -28.27
N GLY A 447 8.29 9.82 -28.80
CA GLY A 447 9.14 9.47 -29.93
C GLY A 447 8.73 10.22 -31.20
N THR A 448 9.64 11.02 -31.74
CA THR A 448 9.58 11.46 -33.13
C THR A 448 9.93 10.26 -34.00
N MET A 449 8.91 9.68 -34.66
CA MET A 449 9.12 8.85 -35.85
C MET A 449 9.95 9.65 -36.86
N VAL A 450 11.18 9.21 -37.10
CA VAL A 450 11.93 9.62 -38.29
C VAL A 450 11.29 8.87 -39.46
N SER A 451 10.61 9.60 -40.33
CA SER A 451 10.18 9.13 -41.64
C SER A 451 11.42 8.81 -42.47
N SER A 452 11.63 7.53 -42.77
CA SER A 452 12.49 7.12 -43.88
C SER A 452 11.71 7.32 -45.18
N ASP A 453 11.79 8.54 -45.73
CA ASP A 453 11.50 8.72 -47.15
C ASP A 453 12.79 8.47 -47.92
N SER A 454 12.67 7.52 -48.84
CA SER A 454 13.56 7.21 -49.93
C SER A 454 13.99 8.45 -50.70
N ASP A 455 15.28 8.58 -50.98
CA ASP A 455 15.69 9.08 -52.27
C ASP A 455 16.95 8.38 -52.79
N SER A 456 16.88 8.09 -54.08
CA SER A 456 17.73 7.24 -54.89
C SER A 456 18.92 7.97 -55.50
N SER A 457 20.08 7.31 -55.53
CA SER A 457 21.06 7.37 -56.64
C SER A 457 22.14 6.29 -56.37
N LEU A 458 22.17 5.18 -57.11
CA LEU A 458 22.99 5.00 -58.33
C LEU A 458 24.44 5.46 -58.10
N ASP A 459 25.38 4.54 -57.86
CA ASP A 459 26.09 3.83 -58.93
C ASP A 459 27.41 3.19 -58.46
N SER A 460 27.52 1.91 -58.79
CA SER A 460 28.71 1.26 -59.40
C SER A 460 29.99 0.95 -58.60
N ASN A 461 30.42 -0.29 -58.84
CA ASN A 461 31.78 -0.86 -58.83
C ASN A 461 32.38 -1.33 -57.50
N SER A 462 32.42 -2.65 -57.27
CA SER A 462 33.42 -3.54 -57.88
C SER A 462 33.24 -5.01 -57.47
N SER A 463 33.31 -5.87 -58.49
CA SER A 463 33.57 -7.33 -58.49
C SER A 463 32.46 -8.29 -58.09
#